data_AF-A0A8J6I983-F1
#
_entry.id   AF-A0A8J6I983-F1
#
_cell.length_a   1.000
_cell.length_b   1.000
_cell.length_c   1.000
_cell.angle_alpha   90.00
_cell.angle_beta   90.00
_cell.angle_gamma   90.00
#
_symmetry.space_group_name_H-M   'P 1'
#
loop_
_entity.id
_entity.type
_entity.pdbx_description
1 polymer ?
#
loop_
_entity_poly.entity_id
_entity_poly.type
_entity_poly.pdbx_seq_one_letter_code
_entity_poly.pdbx_strand_id
1 'polypeptide(L)'
;MLRPTPGELLAITRRELAEQVLPSLPAGAPARQLKAALHVLAQLERTWDLMPSYLAADNNDLRASLAELQRLTGISAPARRETAVEVPGVLDEALRTLIRDNEALQADLDEAQQAWRTSGRQDEIVARLLLDLHVRMGERARLAAGLA
;
A
#
# COMPACT_ATOMS: atom_id res chain seq x y z
N MET A 1 25.64 14.14 -10.19
CA MET A 1 24.74 13.32 -11.03
C MET A 1 23.57 12.90 -10.16
N LEU A 2 22.34 13.24 -10.56
CA LEU A 2 21.13 12.75 -9.89
C LEU A 2 21.02 11.25 -10.15
N ARG A 3 20.79 10.45 -9.10
CA ARG A 3 20.49 9.03 -9.25
C ARG A 3 19.04 8.91 -9.76
N PRO A 4 18.79 8.12 -10.81
CA PRO A 4 17.43 7.97 -11.33
C PRO A 4 16.53 7.32 -10.27
N THR A 5 15.26 7.71 -10.26
CA THR A 5 14.26 7.04 -9.40
C THR A 5 14.00 5.62 -9.91
N PRO A 6 13.49 4.71 -9.06
CA PRO A 6 13.02 3.41 -9.53
C PRO A 6 11.98 3.50 -10.65
N GLY A 7 11.04 4.46 -10.57
CA GLY A 7 10.09 4.74 -11.65
C GLY A 7 10.77 5.08 -12.99
N GLU A 8 11.81 5.92 -12.96
CA GLU A 8 12.60 6.25 -14.16
C GLU A 8 13.35 5.02 -14.72
N LEU A 9 13.89 4.17 -13.85
CA LEU A 9 14.54 2.92 -14.27
C LEU A 9 13.55 1.94 -14.91
N LEU A 10 12.33 1.84 -14.36
CA LEU A 10 11.25 1.04 -14.93
C LEU A 10 10.80 1.58 -16.28
N ALA A 11 10.68 2.90 -16.43
CA ALA A 11 10.32 3.56 -17.68
C ALA A 11 11.35 3.27 -18.78
N ILE A 12 12.64 3.41 -18.46
CA ILE A 12 13.74 3.09 -19.39
C ILE A 12 13.67 1.61 -19.76
N THR A 13 13.59 0.71 -18.79
CA THR A 13 13.56 -0.74 -19.03
C THR A 13 12.38 -1.13 -19.92
N ARG A 14 11.18 -0.61 -19.64
CA ARG A 14 9.99 -0.86 -20.45
C ARG A 14 10.17 -0.38 -21.88
N ARG A 15 10.75 0.80 -22.08
CA ARG A 15 11.02 1.36 -23.40
C ARG A 15 11.98 0.48 -24.20
N GLU A 16 13.13 0.13 -23.62
CA GLU A 16 14.13 -0.72 -24.28
C GLU A 16 13.56 -2.11 -24.64
N LEU A 17 12.79 -2.73 -23.74
CA LEU A 17 12.12 -4.00 -24.00
C LEU A 17 11.07 -3.89 -25.11
N ALA A 18 10.33 -2.79 -25.18
CA ALA A 18 9.30 -2.59 -26.20
C ALA A 18 9.90 -2.26 -27.58
N GLU A 19 10.97 -1.47 -27.63
CA GLU A 19 11.55 -0.96 -28.87
C GLU A 19 12.60 -1.90 -29.47
N GLN A 20 13.35 -2.63 -28.65
CA GLN A 20 14.46 -3.47 -29.13
C GLN A 20 14.15 -4.98 -29.02
N VAL A 21 13.56 -5.41 -27.91
CA VAL A 21 13.36 -6.85 -27.65
C VAL A 21 12.08 -7.35 -28.28
N LEU A 22 10.94 -6.68 -28.06
CA LEU A 22 9.66 -7.15 -28.60
C LEU A 22 9.65 -7.34 -30.13
N PRO A 23 10.24 -6.45 -30.96
CA PRO A 23 10.25 -6.63 -32.40
C PRO A 23 11.14 -7.79 -32.87
N SER A 24 12.12 -8.20 -32.06
CA SER A 24 13.03 -9.32 -32.41
C SER A 24 12.46 -10.69 -32.03
N LEU A 25 11.34 -10.75 -31.29
CA LEU A 25 10.71 -12.00 -30.91
C LEU A 25 9.82 -12.57 -32.02
N PRO A 26 9.84 -13.91 -32.22
CA PRO A 26 8.89 -14.55 -33.12
C PRO A 26 7.45 -14.38 -32.61
N ALA A 27 6.51 -14.28 -33.54
CA ALA A 27 5.09 -14.26 -33.21
C ALA A 27 4.70 -15.54 -32.46
N GLY A 28 4.03 -15.40 -31.30
CA GLY A 28 3.61 -16.55 -30.50
C GLY A 28 3.61 -16.28 -29.01
N ALA A 29 3.77 -17.34 -28.22
CA ALA A 29 3.74 -17.27 -26.77
C ALA A 29 4.79 -16.30 -26.17
N PRO A 30 6.06 -16.27 -26.63
CA PRO A 30 7.07 -15.36 -26.07
C PRO A 30 6.69 -13.89 -26.24
N ALA A 31 6.24 -13.49 -27.44
CA ALA A 31 5.81 -12.12 -27.70
C ALA A 31 4.57 -11.73 -26.87
N ARG A 32 3.63 -12.65 -26.63
CA ARG A 32 2.47 -12.40 -25.75
C ARG A 32 2.88 -12.24 -24.30
N GLN A 33 3.78 -13.08 -23.80
CA GLN A 33 4.31 -12.98 -22.44
C GLN A 33 5.06 -11.66 -22.24
N LEU A 34 5.89 -11.24 -23.20
CA LEU A 34 6.58 -9.96 -23.12
C LEU A 34 5.60 -8.78 -23.14
N LYS A 35 4.55 -8.82 -23.97
CA LYS A 35 3.49 -7.80 -23.95
C LYS A 35 2.78 -7.72 -22.59
N ALA A 36 2.50 -8.87 -21.97
CA ALA A 36 1.93 -8.91 -20.62
C ALA A 36 2.90 -8.32 -19.57
N ALA A 37 4.18 -8.68 -19.64
CA ALA A 37 5.21 -8.12 -18.76
C ALA A 37 5.36 -6.60 -18.94
N LEU A 38 5.35 -6.10 -20.18
CA LEU A 38 5.37 -4.67 -20.49
C LEU A 38 4.15 -3.93 -19.90
N HIS A 39 2.99 -4.58 -19.88
CA HIS A 39 1.80 -4.01 -19.24
C HIS A 39 1.97 -3.90 -17.71
N VAL A 40 2.52 -4.94 -17.06
CA VAL A 40 2.84 -4.89 -15.63
C VAL A 40 3.89 -3.81 -15.34
N LEU A 41 4.95 -3.71 -16.16
CA LEU A 41 5.97 -2.66 -16.02
C LEU A 41 5.39 -1.26 -16.19
N ALA A 42 4.46 -1.05 -17.14
CA ALA A 42 3.78 0.23 -17.32
C ALA A 42 2.93 0.60 -16.10
N GLN A 43 2.34 -0.38 -15.42
CA GLN A 43 1.64 -0.15 -14.18
C GLN A 43 2.62 0.24 -13.07
N LEU A 44 3.67 -0.55 -12.86
CA LEU A 44 4.68 -0.31 -11.83
C LEU A 44 5.38 1.04 -12.01
N GLU A 45 5.74 1.42 -13.23
CA GLU A 45 6.31 2.73 -13.56
C GLU A 45 5.48 3.89 -13.01
N ARG A 46 4.15 3.80 -13.11
CA ARG A 46 3.24 4.87 -12.68
C ARG A 46 3.03 4.93 -11.17
N THR A 47 3.17 3.79 -10.49
CA THR A 47 2.72 3.66 -9.09
C THR A 47 3.87 3.50 -8.11
N TRP A 48 5.05 3.06 -8.56
CA TRP A 48 6.17 2.71 -7.68
C TRP A 48 6.64 3.87 -6.82
N ASP A 49 6.88 5.03 -7.42
CA ASP A 49 7.39 6.20 -6.69
C ASP A 49 6.30 6.83 -5.78
N LEU A 50 5.04 6.46 -5.96
CA LEU A 50 3.94 6.90 -5.10
C LEU A 50 3.82 6.04 -3.84
N MET A 51 4.18 4.75 -3.91
CA MET A 51 3.98 3.78 -2.81
C MET A 51 4.55 4.21 -1.45
N PRO A 52 5.80 4.73 -1.34
CA PRO A 52 6.33 5.11 -0.03
C PRO A 52 5.54 6.25 0.62
N SER A 53 5.18 7.27 -0.18
CA SER A 53 4.39 8.41 0.32
C SER A 53 2.98 8.01 0.71
N TYR A 54 2.37 7.10 -0.06
CA TYR A 54 1.08 6.50 0.21
C TYR A 54 1.06 5.76 1.56
N LEU A 55 2.00 4.84 1.76
CA LEU A 55 2.08 4.06 2.99
C LEU A 55 2.37 4.95 4.21
N ALA A 56 3.21 5.97 4.06
CA ALA A 56 3.50 6.91 5.14
C ALA A 56 2.24 7.70 5.56
N ALA A 57 1.43 8.16 4.60
CA ALA A 57 0.18 8.86 4.87
C ALA A 57 -0.85 7.94 5.54
N ASP A 58 -1.02 6.71 5.04
CA ASP A 58 -1.92 5.74 5.65
C ASP A 58 -1.49 5.35 7.07
N ASN A 59 -0.20 5.16 7.31
CA ASN A 59 0.32 4.87 8.64
C ASN A 59 0.01 6.00 9.63
N ASN A 60 0.08 7.25 9.19
CA ASN A 60 -0.26 8.39 10.04
C ASN A 60 -1.76 8.43 10.35
N ASP A 61 -2.62 8.22 9.35
CA ASP A 61 -4.08 8.20 9.53
C ASP A 61 -4.55 7.04 10.42
N LEU A 62 -3.93 5.87 10.28
CA LEU A 62 -4.19 4.71 11.14
C LEU A 62 -3.79 4.98 12.59
N ARG A 63 -2.58 5.51 12.82
CA ARG A 63 -2.13 5.88 14.17
C ARG A 63 -3.05 6.92 14.82
N ALA A 64 -3.44 7.95 14.08
CA ALA A 64 -4.33 8.99 14.58
C ALA A 64 -5.72 8.42 14.93
N SER A 65 -6.28 7.59 14.05
CA SER A 65 -7.59 6.97 14.28
C SER A 65 -7.57 5.97 15.43
N LEU A 66 -6.49 5.20 15.60
CA LEU A 66 -6.31 4.28 16.72
C LEU A 66 -6.23 5.02 18.06
N ALA A 67 -5.45 6.09 18.14
CA ALA A 67 -5.34 6.90 19.34
C ALA A 67 -6.69 7.53 19.73
N GLU A 68 -7.44 8.02 18.73
CA GLU A 68 -8.76 8.59 18.94
C GLU A 68 -9.80 7.54 19.34
N LEU A 69 -9.78 6.37 18.71
CA LEU A 69 -10.64 5.24 19.06
C LEU A 69 -10.41 4.79 20.50
N GLN A 70 -9.14 4.69 20.92
CA GLN A 70 -8.77 4.37 22.29
C GLN A 70 -9.28 5.43 23.27
N ARG A 71 -9.15 6.72 22.92
CA ARG A 71 -9.65 7.84 23.75
C ARG A 71 -11.17 7.78 23.93
N LEU A 72 -11.92 7.45 22.87
CA LEU A 72 -13.38 7.41 22.90
C LEU A 72 -13.93 6.16 23.59
N THR A 73 -13.31 5.00 23.36
CA THR A 73 -13.86 3.71 23.79
C THR A 73 -13.24 3.19 25.09
N GLY A 74 -12.04 3.66 25.44
CA GLY A 74 -11.19 3.09 26.49
C GLY A 74 -10.57 1.74 26.12
N ILE A 75 -10.78 1.26 24.88
CA ILE A 75 -10.21 0.01 24.38
C ILE A 75 -8.80 0.31 23.88
N SER A 76 -7.80 -0.19 24.59
CA SER A 76 -6.43 -0.20 24.09
C SER A 76 -6.28 -1.30 23.05
N ALA A 77 -5.70 -0.96 21.90
CA ALA A 77 -5.13 -1.97 21.04
C ALA A 77 -4.06 -2.76 21.82
N PRO A 78 -3.91 -4.07 21.60
CA PRO A 78 -2.83 -4.83 22.23
C PRO A 78 -1.49 -4.21 21.87
N ALA A 79 -0.52 -4.33 22.77
CA ALA A 79 0.84 -3.88 22.51
C ALA A 79 1.33 -4.50 21.20
N ARG A 80 1.73 -3.61 20.27
CA ARG A 80 2.33 -3.86 18.96
C ARG A 80 2.96 -5.24 18.91
N ARG A 81 2.30 -6.22 18.27
CA ARG A 81 3.01 -7.46 17.96
C ARG A 81 4.05 -7.06 16.92
N GLU A 82 5.33 -7.17 17.28
CA GLU A 82 6.40 -7.24 16.29
C GLU A 82 6.24 -8.55 15.53
N THR A 83 5.16 -8.68 14.75
CA THR A 83 5.10 -9.68 13.69
C THR A 83 6.13 -9.22 12.69
N ALA A 84 7.28 -9.91 12.67
CA ALA A 84 8.22 -9.87 11.57
C ALA A 84 7.52 -10.47 10.35
N VAL A 85 6.61 -9.71 9.74
CA VAL A 85 6.09 -10.05 8.43
C VAL A 85 7.25 -9.81 7.47
N GLU A 86 7.83 -10.91 6.99
CA GLU A 86 8.72 -10.82 5.86
C GLU A 86 7.91 -10.32 4.69
N VAL A 87 8.30 -9.17 4.14
CA VAL A 87 7.72 -8.61 2.91
C VAL A 87 8.60 -9.12 1.76
N PRO A 88 8.21 -10.21 1.06
CA PRO A 88 9.08 -10.83 0.07
C PRO A 88 9.23 -9.90 -1.14
N GLY A 89 10.45 -9.80 -1.67
CA GLY A 89 10.71 -9.07 -2.92
C GLY A 89 10.88 -7.55 -2.79
N VAL A 90 10.78 -6.98 -1.58
CA VAL A 90 11.10 -5.56 -1.35
C VAL A 90 12.51 -5.45 -0.74
N LEU A 91 13.49 -4.95 -1.50
CA LEU A 91 14.87 -4.80 -1.03
C LEU A 91 15.13 -3.48 -0.29
N ASP A 92 14.29 -2.47 -0.53
CA ASP A 92 14.35 -1.19 0.18
C ASP A 92 13.89 -1.37 1.64
N GLU A 93 14.77 -1.08 2.60
CA GLU A 93 14.47 -1.24 4.03
C GLU A 93 13.48 -0.19 4.55
N ALA A 94 13.50 1.03 4.01
CA ALA A 94 12.56 2.07 4.39
C ALA A 94 11.15 1.71 3.93
N LEU A 95 11.01 1.23 2.68
CA LEU A 95 9.74 0.74 2.17
C LEU A 95 9.26 -0.51 2.93
N ARG A 96 10.16 -1.46 3.23
CA ARG A 96 9.81 -2.62 4.07
C ARG A 96 9.29 -2.21 5.44
N THR A 97 9.92 -1.21 6.07
CA THR A 97 9.47 -0.69 7.37
C THR A 97 8.08 -0.07 7.27
N LEU A 98 7.82 0.73 6.22
CA LEU A 98 6.51 1.32 5.99
C LEU A 98 5.40 0.27 5.80
N ILE A 99 5.69 -0.82 5.07
CA ILE A 99 4.76 -1.93 4.86
C ILE A 99 4.48 -2.65 6.17
N ARG A 100 5.52 -3.04 6.91
CA ARG A 100 5.37 -3.72 8.22
C ARG A 100 4.57 -2.87 9.20
N ASP A 101 4.86 -1.58 9.28
CA ASP A 101 4.11 -0.64 10.12
C ASP A 101 2.63 -0.58 9.71
N ASN A 102 2.35 -0.55 8.40
CA ASN A 102 0.98 -0.48 7.88
C ASN A 102 0.18 -1.73 8.23
N GLU A 103 0.74 -2.91 8.00
CA GLU A 103 0.11 -4.19 8.32
C GLU A 103 -0.17 -4.33 9.82
N ALA A 104 0.80 -3.96 10.67
CA ALA A 104 0.62 -3.99 12.11
C ALA A 104 -0.49 -3.04 12.57
N LEU A 105 -0.53 -1.82 12.04
CA LEU A 105 -1.57 -0.84 12.37
C LEU A 105 -2.97 -1.27 11.90
N GLN A 106 -3.07 -1.93 10.75
CA GLN A 106 -4.34 -2.49 10.29
C GLN A 106 -4.82 -3.63 11.20
N ALA A 107 -3.91 -4.53 11.63
CA ALA A 107 -4.25 -5.58 12.58
C ALA A 107 -4.72 -5.02 13.93
N ASP A 108 -4.03 -3.99 14.45
CA ASP A 108 -4.41 -3.31 15.69
C ASP A 108 -5.81 -2.66 15.56
N LEU A 109 -6.12 -2.08 14.40
CA LEU A 109 -7.43 -1.49 14.12
C LEU A 109 -8.53 -2.55 14.07
N ASP A 110 -8.29 -3.67 13.40
CA ASP A 110 -9.26 -4.77 13.29
C ASP A 110 -9.58 -5.36 14.67
N GLU A 111 -8.56 -5.57 15.51
CA GLU A 111 -8.73 -6.04 16.88
C GLU A 111 -9.53 -5.03 17.73
N ALA A 112 -9.21 -3.73 17.64
CA ALA A 112 -9.93 -2.68 18.37
C ALA A 112 -11.39 -2.54 17.90
N GLN A 113 -11.64 -2.61 16.59
CA GLN A 113 -13.00 -2.62 16.03
C GLN A 113 -13.79 -3.83 16.51
N GLN A 114 -13.16 -5.01 16.54
CA GLN A 114 -13.83 -6.23 17.01
C GLN A 114 -14.19 -6.13 18.50
N ALA A 115 -13.27 -5.63 19.34
CA ALA A 115 -13.53 -5.39 20.75
C ALA A 115 -14.65 -4.35 20.97
N TRP A 116 -14.71 -3.30 20.14
CA TRP A 116 -15.80 -2.33 20.20
C TRP A 116 -17.14 -2.95 19.81
N ARG A 117 -17.20 -3.73 18.72
CA ARG A 117 -18.42 -4.44 18.30
C ARG A 117 -18.93 -5.40 19.38
N THR A 118 -18.04 -6.17 20.01
CA THR A 118 -18.42 -7.12 21.08
C THR A 118 -18.86 -6.43 22.36
N SER A 119 -18.42 -5.18 22.60
CA SER A 119 -18.89 -4.39 23.74
C SER A 119 -20.38 -4.01 23.66
N GLY A 120 -21.01 -4.15 22.49
CA GLY A 120 -22.41 -3.79 22.25
C GLY A 120 -22.70 -2.28 22.31
N ARG A 121 -21.65 -1.44 22.45
CA ARG A 121 -21.79 0.01 22.47
C ARG A 121 -22.07 0.52 21.06
N GLN A 122 -23.09 1.38 20.93
CA GLN A 122 -23.33 2.15 19.72
C GLN A 122 -22.93 3.59 20.00
N ASP A 123 -21.92 4.06 19.28
CA ASP A 123 -21.41 5.43 19.36
C ASP A 123 -21.24 5.95 17.94
N GLU A 124 -22.06 6.94 17.58
CA GLU A 124 -22.05 7.55 16.25
C GLU A 124 -20.71 8.24 15.94
N ILE A 125 -20.01 8.75 16.96
CA ILE A 125 -18.71 9.39 16.80
C ILE A 125 -17.67 8.34 16.37
N VAL A 126 -17.69 7.18 17.03
CA VAL A 126 -16.81 6.06 16.67
C VAL A 126 -17.13 5.53 15.27
N ALA A 127 -18.42 5.37 14.94
CA ALA A 127 -18.82 4.93 13.62
C ALA A 127 -18.36 5.90 12.52
N ARG A 128 -18.47 7.20 12.75
CA ARG A 128 -18.03 8.24 11.81
C ARG A 128 -16.51 8.27 11.66
N LEU A 129 -15.76 8.16 12.76
CA LEU A 129 -14.30 8.07 12.73
C LEU A 129 -13.82 6.92 11.82
N LEU A 130 -14.41 5.73 11.98
CA LEU A 130 -14.05 4.55 11.18
C LEU A 130 -14.44 4.71 9.71
N LEU A 131 -15.60 5.32 9.43
CA LEU A 131 -16.02 5.60 8.06
C LEU A 131 -15.07 6.59 7.38
N ASP A 132 -14.74 7.69 8.04
CA ASP A 132 -13.86 8.72 7.50
C ASP A 132 -12.45 8.17 7.21
N LEU A 133 -11.94 7.29 8.08
CA LEU A 133 -10.68 6.57 7.84
C LEU A 133 -10.77 5.68 6.59
N HIS A 134 -11.84 4.88 6.48
CA HIS A 134 -12.05 3.99 5.34
C HIS A 134 -12.12 4.75 4.01
N VAL A 135 -12.82 5.90 3.99
CA VAL A 135 -12.89 6.77 2.81
C VAL A 135 -11.51 7.27 2.40
N ARG A 136 -10.73 7.84 3.34
CA ARG A 136 -9.38 8.35 3.03
C ARG A 136 -8.45 7.28 2.52
N MET A 137 -8.45 6.09 3.13
CA MET A 137 -7.63 4.96 2.69
C MET A 137 -8.08 4.44 1.32
N GLY A 138 -9.39 4.34 1.08
CA GLY A 138 -9.94 3.89 -0.21
C GLY A 138 -9.62 4.85 -1.36
N GLU A 139 -9.74 6.15 -1.13
CA GLU A 139 -9.35 7.18 -2.11
C GLU A 139 -7.86 7.12 -2.43
N ARG A 140 -7.00 7.02 -1.40
CA ARG A 140 -5.55 6.92 -1.60
C ARG A 140 -5.14 5.61 -2.29
N ALA A 141 -5.77 4.49 -1.97
CA ALA A 141 -5.50 3.22 -2.64
C ALA A 141 -5.87 3.28 -4.14
N ARG A 142 -6.97 3.96 -4.49
CA ARG A 142 -7.33 4.20 -5.89
C ARG A 142 -6.29 5.04 -6.63
N LEU A 143 -5.84 6.14 -6.02
CA LEU A 143 -4.78 6.98 -6.58
C LEU A 143 -3.48 6.19 -6.76
N ALA A 144 -3.07 5.41 -5.75
CA ALA A 144 -1.90 4.55 -5.80
C ALA A 144 -2.02 3.43 -6.85
N ALA A 145 -3.24 2.98 -7.17
CA ALA A 145 -3.49 2.04 -8.27
C ALA A 145 -3.55 2.72 -9.65
N GLY A 146 -3.40 4.04 -9.74
CA GLY A 146 -3.54 4.80 -10.99
C GLY A 146 -4.99 4.87 -11.50
N LEU A 147 -5.97 4.69 -10.60
CA LEU A 147 -7.41 4.78 -10.86
C LEU A 147 -7.93 6.16 -10.41
N ALA A 148 -7.43 7.22 -11.04
CA ALA A 148 -7.86 8.60 -10.83
C ALA A 148 -8.79 9.06 -11.96
#